data_AF-A0A8H7QKK7-F1
#
_entry.id   AF-A0A8H7QKK7-F1
#
_cell.length_a   1.000
_cell.length_b   1.000
_cell.length_c   1.000
_cell.angle_alpha   90.00
_cell.angle_beta   90.00
_cell.angle_gamma   90.00
#
_symmetry.space_group_name_H-M   'P 1'
#
loop_
_entity.id
_entity.type
_entity.pdbx_description
1 polymer ?
#
loop_
_entity_poly.entity_id
_entity_poly.type
_entity_poly.pdbx_seq_one_letter_code
_entity_poly.pdbx_strand_id
1 'polypeptide(L)'
;MPFGLKVPSKNTLIFSGVVGGIAGLVYSSNKYAQDARTRLAQRVSFLADRPCGVHEMPRKVTVYITAPPGDGLEKSRTWFREYVKPILVAGAVDYEIKEAKSPGQIETSVMEEIIQRRREAAEAASNTESVDHEPLENKANTGFTSTADNMNNKKKSVVVSDGILATGRNAYSEGLSGLAKG
;
A
#
# COMPACT_ATOMS: atom_id res chain seq x y z
N MET A 1 53.91 12.68 -31.25
CA MET A 1 53.92 12.89 -29.79
C MET A 1 53.98 11.51 -29.13
N PRO A 2 55.06 11.14 -28.42
CA PRO A 2 55.19 9.77 -27.92
C PRO A 2 54.54 9.64 -26.54
N PHE A 3 53.23 9.41 -26.50
CA PHE A 3 52.59 8.90 -25.28
C PHE A 3 52.72 7.37 -25.26
N GLY A 4 53.90 6.88 -24.91
CA GLY A 4 54.08 5.47 -24.59
C GLY A 4 53.31 5.18 -23.30
N LEU A 5 52.22 4.42 -23.41
CA LEU A 5 51.37 4.04 -22.27
C LEU A 5 52.20 3.15 -21.34
N LYS A 6 52.76 3.76 -20.30
CA LYS A 6 53.65 3.09 -19.33
C LYS A 6 52.81 2.10 -18.53
N VAL A 7 53.26 0.85 -18.46
CA VAL A 7 52.54 -0.21 -17.73
C VAL A 7 52.35 0.21 -16.26
N PRO A 8 51.17 -0.02 -15.68
CA PRO A 8 50.92 0.30 -14.29
C PRO A 8 51.91 -0.47 -13.39
N SER A 9 52.36 0.17 -12.30
CA SER A 9 53.21 -0.49 -11.32
C SER A 9 52.49 -1.69 -10.69
N LYS A 10 53.25 -2.66 -10.15
CA LYS A 10 52.69 -3.87 -9.50
C LYS A 10 51.64 -3.51 -8.43
N ASN A 11 51.92 -2.50 -7.62
CA ASN A 11 51.00 -2.06 -6.56
C ASN A 11 49.72 -1.44 -7.13
N THR A 12 49.85 -0.64 -8.19
CA THR A 12 48.70 -0.06 -8.90
C THR A 12 47.82 -1.14 -9.51
N LEU A 13 48.41 -2.17 -10.11
CA LEU A 13 47.66 -3.26 -10.71
C LEU A 13 46.88 -4.05 -9.64
N ILE A 14 47.54 -4.44 -8.55
CA ILE A 14 46.89 -5.17 -7.44
C ILE A 14 45.75 -4.33 -6.86
N PHE A 15 45.98 -3.04 -6.62
CA PHE A 15 44.96 -2.13 -6.13
C PHE A 15 43.76 -2.05 -7.09
N SER A 16 44.01 -1.83 -8.38
CA SER A 16 42.94 -1.74 -9.39
C SER A 16 42.16 -3.04 -9.55
N GLY A 17 42.81 -4.20 -9.43
CA GLY A 17 42.15 -5.50 -9.46
C GLY A 17 41.22 -5.72 -8.28
N VAL A 18 41.67 -5.42 -7.05
CA VAL A 18 40.84 -5.56 -5.84
C VAL A 18 39.66 -4.59 -5.86
N VAL A 19 39.90 -3.32 -6.17
CA VAL A 19 38.84 -2.31 -6.25
C VAL A 19 37.85 -2.64 -7.37
N GLY A 20 38.35 -3.04 -8.54
CA GLY A 20 37.52 -3.46 -9.67
C GLY A 20 36.67 -4.70 -9.35
N GLY A 21 37.22 -5.67 -8.62
CA GLY A 21 36.50 -6.85 -8.16
C GLY A 21 35.34 -6.49 -7.22
N ILE A 22 35.60 -5.66 -6.20
CA ILE A 22 34.56 -5.22 -5.24
C ILE A 22 33.49 -4.37 -5.95
N ALA A 23 33.92 -3.42 -6.80
CA ALA A 23 33.00 -2.57 -7.55
C ALA A 23 32.12 -3.38 -8.51
N GLY A 24 32.70 -4.37 -9.20
CA GLY A 24 31.96 -5.29 -10.08
C GLY A 24 30.93 -6.12 -9.34
N LEU A 25 31.24 -6.58 -8.11
CA LEU A 25 30.29 -7.34 -7.29
C LEU A 25 29.09 -6.48 -6.87
N VAL A 26 29.34 -5.26 -6.38
CA VAL A 26 28.26 -4.33 -5.99
C VAL A 26 27.41 -3.94 -7.20
N TYR A 27 28.04 -3.61 -8.34
CA TYR A 27 27.34 -3.24 -9.56
C TYR A 27 26.45 -4.38 -10.07
N SER A 28 26.99 -5.59 -10.16
CA SER A 28 26.25 -6.75 -10.63
C SER A 28 25.08 -7.08 -9.71
N SER A 29 25.26 -7.03 -8.39
CA SER A 29 24.18 -7.24 -7.42
C SER A 29 23.01 -6.26 -7.62
N ASN A 30 23.31 -4.96 -7.75
CA ASN A 30 22.29 -3.94 -7.99
C ASN A 30 21.58 -4.13 -9.34
N LYS A 31 22.35 -4.46 -10.38
CA LYS A 31 21.81 -4.72 -11.73
C LYS A 31 20.86 -5.92 -11.73
N TYR A 32 21.24 -7.02 -11.09
CA TYR A 32 20.36 -8.19 -10.97
C TYR A 32 19.11 -7.89 -10.13
N ALA A 33 19.22 -7.11 -9.06
CA ALA A 33 18.07 -6.67 -8.28
C ALA A 33 17.09 -5.84 -9.12
N GLN A 34 17.61 -4.90 -9.93
CA GLN A 34 16.80 -4.09 -10.84
C GLN A 34 16.13 -4.95 -11.92
N ASP A 35 16.87 -5.84 -12.57
CA ASP A 35 16.33 -6.76 -13.58
C ASP A 35 15.22 -7.64 -13.01
N ALA A 36 15.40 -8.15 -11.79
CA ALA A 36 14.39 -8.98 -11.12
C ALA A 36 13.09 -8.21 -10.87
N ARG A 37 13.17 -6.94 -10.42
CA ARG A 37 12.01 -6.06 -10.20
C ARG A 37 11.29 -5.78 -11.52
N THR A 38 12.03 -5.38 -12.56
CA THR A 38 11.45 -5.10 -13.89
C THR A 38 10.77 -6.34 -14.46
N ARG A 39 11.39 -7.53 -14.33
CA ARG A 39 10.79 -8.79 -14.78
C ARG A 39 9.48 -9.10 -14.06
N LEU A 40 9.40 -8.85 -12.75
CA LEU A 40 8.16 -9.05 -11.97
C LEU A 40 7.08 -8.03 -12.36
N ALA A 41 7.45 -6.77 -12.55
CA ALA A 41 6.53 -5.73 -13.03
C ALA A 41 5.97 -6.05 -14.42
N GLN A 42 6.83 -6.49 -15.35
CA GLN A 42 6.42 -6.92 -16.69
C GLN A 42 5.42 -8.10 -16.63
N ARG A 43 5.62 -9.05 -15.72
CA ARG A 43 4.70 -10.18 -15.56
C ARG A 43 3.30 -9.77 -15.14
N VAL A 44 3.11 -8.66 -14.43
CA VAL A 44 1.78 -8.21 -14.00
C VAL A 44 1.19 -7.13 -14.92
N SER A 45 1.98 -6.57 -15.84
CA SER A 45 1.58 -5.47 -16.73
C SER A 45 0.29 -5.74 -17.52
N PHE A 46 0.08 -6.99 -17.95
CA PHE A 46 -1.13 -7.38 -18.69
C PHE A 46 -2.44 -7.17 -17.91
N LEU A 47 -2.38 -7.05 -16.58
CA LEU A 47 -3.57 -6.80 -15.75
C LEU A 47 -4.06 -5.36 -15.91
N ALA A 48 -3.14 -4.41 -16.16
CA ALA A 48 -3.48 -3.01 -16.33
C ALA A 48 -4.22 -2.74 -17.65
N ASP A 49 -3.95 -3.53 -18.70
CA ASP A 49 -4.56 -3.37 -20.03
C ASP A 49 -6.00 -3.90 -20.11
N ARG A 50 -6.47 -4.62 -19.09
CA ARG A 50 -7.82 -5.18 -19.09
C ARG A 50 -8.84 -4.07 -18.87
N PRO A 51 -9.87 -3.93 -19.73
CA PRO A 51 -10.90 -2.93 -19.52
C PRO A 51 -11.67 -3.23 -18.24
N CYS A 52 -11.95 -2.18 -17.47
CA CYS A 52 -12.83 -2.24 -16.30
C CYS A 52 -14.28 -1.97 -16.75
N GLY A 53 -15.26 -2.63 -16.11
CA GLY A 53 -16.66 -2.38 -16.40
C GLY A 53 -17.08 -0.94 -16.10
N VAL A 54 -18.08 -0.41 -16.81
CA VAL A 54 -18.53 0.99 -16.65
C VAL A 54 -19.06 1.29 -15.24
N HIS A 55 -19.58 0.26 -14.55
CA HIS A 55 -20.08 0.35 -13.18
C HIS A 55 -19.11 -0.22 -12.14
N GLU A 56 -17.94 -0.71 -12.56
CA GLU A 56 -16.93 -1.27 -11.68
C GLU A 56 -15.94 -0.19 -11.25
N MET A 57 -15.58 -0.17 -9.97
CA MET A 57 -14.50 0.67 -9.48
C MET A 57 -13.15 -0.04 -9.67
N PRO A 58 -12.07 0.70 -9.92
CA PRO A 58 -10.73 0.11 -9.96
C PRO A 58 -10.39 -0.53 -8.61
N ARG A 59 -9.61 -1.62 -8.66
CA ARG A 59 -9.24 -2.36 -7.45
C ARG A 59 -8.36 -1.52 -6.54
N LYS A 60 -8.75 -1.45 -5.26
CA LYS A 60 -7.98 -0.76 -4.22
C LYS A 60 -7.52 -1.73 -3.12
N VAL A 61 -6.23 -1.68 -2.77
CA VAL A 61 -5.65 -2.51 -1.70
C VAL A 61 -5.15 -1.66 -0.53
N THR A 62 -5.35 -2.15 0.69
CA THR A 62 -4.76 -1.55 1.88
C THR A 62 -3.44 -2.24 2.20
N VAL A 63 -2.35 -1.47 2.25
CA VAL A 63 -1.01 -1.95 2.55
C VAL A 63 -0.63 -1.59 3.98
N TYR A 64 -0.40 -2.60 4.82
CA TYR A 64 0.14 -2.41 6.16
C TYR A 64 1.66 -2.49 6.15
N ILE A 65 2.29 -1.46 6.70
CA ILE A 65 3.75 -1.38 6.86
C ILE A 65 4.07 -1.12 8.32
N THR A 66 5.03 -1.87 8.85
CA THR A 66 5.53 -1.69 10.22
C THR A 66 7.03 -1.42 10.21
N ALA A 67 7.51 -0.72 11.24
CA ALA A 67 8.93 -0.56 11.46
C ALA A 67 9.60 -1.93 11.71
N PRO A 68 10.81 -2.18 11.19
CA PRO A 68 11.59 -3.35 11.60
C PRO A 68 11.89 -3.27 13.10
N PRO A 69 12.06 -4.40 13.80
CA PRO A 69 12.39 -4.37 15.22
C PRO A 69 13.74 -3.66 15.44
N GLY A 70 13.76 -2.66 16.30
CA GLY A 70 14.96 -1.88 16.63
C GLY A 70 15.38 -0.85 15.59
N ASP A 71 14.59 -0.64 14.53
CA ASP A 71 14.83 0.37 13.49
C ASP A 71 13.58 1.25 13.30
N GLY A 72 13.68 2.28 12.47
CA GLY A 72 12.58 3.18 12.13
C GLY A 72 11.72 2.71 10.96
N LEU A 73 10.59 3.39 10.77
CA LEU A 73 9.65 3.13 9.67
C LEU A 73 10.24 3.45 8.28
N GLU A 74 11.26 4.30 8.20
CA GLU A 74 11.89 4.75 6.95
C GLU A 74 12.45 3.59 6.11
N LYS A 75 13.01 2.56 6.75
CA LYS A 75 13.54 1.40 6.05
C LYS A 75 12.43 0.60 5.37
N SER A 76 11.32 0.38 6.09
CA SER A 76 10.16 -0.31 5.54
C SER A 76 9.51 0.48 4.41
N ARG A 77 9.42 1.82 4.54
CA ARG A 77 8.97 2.71 3.46
C ARG A 77 9.86 2.61 2.22
N THR A 78 11.17 2.59 2.41
CA THR A 78 12.15 2.47 1.32
C THR A 78 11.96 1.13 0.59
N TRP A 79 11.87 0.03 1.33
CA TRP A 79 11.64 -1.29 0.74
C TRP A 79 10.29 -1.41 0.04
N PHE A 80 9.22 -0.84 0.59
CA PHE A 80 7.93 -0.79 -0.09
C PHE A 80 8.02 -0.05 -1.42
N ARG A 81 8.63 1.15 -1.42
CA ARG A 81 8.82 1.97 -2.64
C ARG A 81 9.64 1.25 -3.69
N GLU A 82 10.67 0.51 -3.27
CA GLU A 82 11.62 -0.11 -4.17
C GLU A 82 11.14 -1.46 -4.74
N TYR A 83 10.46 -2.29 -3.93
CA TYR A 83 10.11 -3.66 -4.33
C TYR A 83 8.61 -3.89 -4.58
N VAL A 84 7.72 -3.24 -3.83
CA VAL A 84 6.28 -3.54 -3.87
C VAL A 84 5.54 -2.56 -4.77
N LYS A 85 5.77 -1.25 -4.58
CA LYS A 85 5.16 -0.19 -5.38
C LYS A 85 5.24 -0.41 -6.90
N PRO A 86 6.41 -0.74 -7.51
CA PRO A 86 6.46 -0.90 -8.97
C PRO A 86 5.57 -2.03 -9.50
N ILE A 87 5.31 -3.06 -8.68
CA ILE A 87 4.42 -4.18 -9.06
C ILE A 87 2.96 -3.70 -9.03
N LEU A 88 2.55 -2.98 -7.99
CA LEU A 88 1.18 -2.44 -7.88
C LEU A 88 0.89 -1.42 -9.00
N VAL A 89 1.86 -0.55 -9.28
CA VAL A 89 1.76 0.46 -10.35
C VAL A 89 1.70 -0.20 -11.73
N ALA A 90 2.53 -1.22 -11.99
CA ALA A 90 2.49 -1.94 -13.26
C ALA A 90 1.16 -2.68 -13.48
N GLY A 91 0.48 -3.11 -12.40
CA GLY A 91 -0.83 -3.73 -12.47
C GLY A 91 -2.02 -2.76 -12.40
N ALA A 92 -1.79 -1.44 -12.41
CA ALA A 92 -2.82 -0.40 -12.24
C ALA A 92 -3.72 -0.61 -11.00
N VAL A 93 -3.12 -1.04 -9.88
CA VAL A 93 -3.82 -1.26 -8.61
C VAL A 93 -3.61 -0.06 -7.69
N ASP A 94 -4.72 0.57 -7.30
CA ASP A 94 -4.69 1.66 -6.32
C ASP A 94 -4.37 1.11 -4.93
N TYR A 95 -3.60 1.86 -4.14
CA TYR A 95 -3.20 1.41 -2.83
C TYR A 95 -3.27 2.52 -1.78
N GLU A 96 -3.61 2.13 -0.55
CA GLU A 96 -3.60 2.99 0.62
C GLU A 96 -2.62 2.43 1.65
N ILE A 97 -1.71 3.25 2.16
CA ILE A 97 -0.69 2.79 3.10
C ILE A 97 -1.15 3.11 4.52
N LYS A 98 -1.26 2.09 5.36
CA LYS A 98 -1.44 2.20 6.81
C LYS A 98 -0.13 1.86 7.50
N GLU A 99 0.41 2.84 8.21
CA GLU A 99 1.73 2.75 8.82
C GLU A 99 1.63 2.57 10.34
N ALA A 100 2.40 1.63 10.87
CA ALA A 100 2.54 1.41 12.30
C ALA A 100 3.97 1.69 12.75
N LYS A 101 4.10 2.55 13.77
CA LYS A 101 5.38 2.90 14.38
C LYS A 101 5.73 1.94 15.51
N SER A 102 4.74 1.46 16.24
CA SER A 102 4.90 0.58 17.39
C SER A 102 4.29 -0.79 17.10
N PRO A 103 4.89 -1.87 17.65
CA PRO A 103 4.30 -3.19 17.54
C PRO A 103 2.91 -3.22 18.18
N GLY A 104 1.99 -3.97 17.58
CA GLY A 104 0.61 -4.13 18.01
C GLY A 104 -0.36 -3.09 17.45
N GLN A 105 0.12 -1.98 16.86
CA GLN A 105 -0.77 -0.97 16.27
C GLN A 105 -1.54 -1.51 15.05
N ILE A 106 -0.93 -2.39 14.25
CA ILE A 106 -1.61 -3.00 13.09
C ILE A 106 -2.72 -3.91 13.58
N GLU A 107 -2.43 -4.73 14.59
CA GLU A 107 -3.39 -5.65 15.19
C GLU A 107 -4.64 -4.92 15.67
N THR A 108 -4.46 -3.87 16.48
CA THR A 108 -5.56 -3.05 16.99
C THR A 108 -6.32 -2.37 15.85
N SER A 109 -5.61 -1.80 14.87
CA SER A 109 -6.25 -1.14 13.73
C SER A 109 -7.11 -2.09 12.89
N VAL A 110 -6.63 -3.32 12.64
CA VAL A 110 -7.37 -4.34 11.89
C VAL A 110 -8.59 -4.80 12.70
N MET A 111 -8.41 -5.05 14.00
CA MET A 111 -9.49 -5.44 14.90
C MET A 111 -10.59 -4.36 14.96
N GLU A 112 -10.22 -3.10 15.17
CA GLU A 112 -11.15 -1.97 15.20
C GLU A 112 -11.89 -1.82 13.86
N GLU A 113 -11.20 -1.98 12.74
CA GLU A 113 -11.81 -1.93 11.41
C GLU A 113 -12.83 -3.06 11.19
N ILE A 114 -12.55 -4.27 11.67
CA ILE A 114 -13.49 -5.40 11.60
C ILE A 114 -14.70 -5.16 12.49
N ILE A 115 -14.49 -4.73 13.74
CA ILE A 115 -15.57 -4.44 14.68
C ILE A 115 -16.46 -3.33 14.13
N GLN A 116 -15.86 -2.26 13.60
CA GLN A 116 -16.59 -1.15 13.00
C GLN A 116 -17.41 -1.60 11.78
N ARG A 117 -16.83 -2.39 10.88
CA ARG A 117 -17.56 -2.95 9.72
C ARG A 117 -18.73 -3.83 10.15
N ARG A 118 -18.56 -4.65 11.20
CA ARG A 118 -19.65 -5.48 11.75
C ARG A 118 -20.77 -4.63 12.37
N ARG A 119 -20.42 -3.56 13.06
CA ARG A 119 -21.37 -2.61 13.63
C ARG A 119 -22.18 -1.90 12.55
N GLU A 120 -21.52 -1.37 11.54
CA GLU A 120 -22.16 -0.70 10.40
C GLU A 120 -23.09 -1.65 9.63
N ALA A 121 -22.69 -2.91 9.46
CA ALA A 121 -23.55 -3.93 8.84
C ALA A 121 -24.80 -4.23 9.68
N ALA A 122 -24.68 -4.28 11.02
CA ALA A 122 -25.82 -4.47 11.91
C ALA A 122 -26.78 -3.27 11.90
N GLU A 123 -26.25 -2.03 11.86
CA GLU A 123 -27.04 -0.80 11.76
C GLU A 123 -27.75 -0.67 10.40
N ALA A 124 -27.12 -1.12 9.31
CA ALA A 124 -27.75 -1.14 7.98
C ALA A 124 -28.89 -2.17 7.91
N ALA A 125 -28.73 -3.34 8.56
CA ALA A 125 -29.77 -4.35 8.63
C ALA A 125 -30.99 -3.86 9.42
N SER A 126 -30.79 -3.25 10.59
CA SER A 126 -31.91 -2.75 11.42
C SER A 126 -32.66 -1.59 10.77
N ASN A 127 -31.99 -0.76 9.97
CA ASN A 127 -32.61 0.38 9.29
C ASN A 127 -33.41 -0.01 8.03
N THR A 128 -33.35 -1.27 7.59
CA THR A 128 -34.15 -1.79 6.48
C THR A 128 -35.53 -2.31 6.94
N GLU A 129 -35.67 -2.61 8.23
CA GLU A 129 -36.90 -3.17 8.82
C GLU A 129 -37.94 -2.11 9.25
N SER A 130 -37.64 -0.80 9.12
CA SER A 130 -38.54 0.30 9.51
C SER A 130 -39.26 0.99 8.35
N VAL A 131 -39.35 0.36 7.17
CA VAL A 131 -40.14 0.86 6.03
C VAL A 131 -41.57 0.29 6.09
N ASP A 132 -42.25 0.51 7.21
CA ASP A 132 -43.71 0.37 7.30
C ASP A 132 -44.33 1.79 7.25
N HIS A 133 -45.02 2.05 6.14
CA HIS A 133 -45.93 3.17 5.82
C HIS A 133 -45.99 4.38 6.77
N GLU A 134 -45.49 5.54 6.32
CA GLU A 134 -45.97 6.87 6.75
C GLU A 134 -46.33 7.71 5.50
N PRO A 135 -47.52 8.35 5.46
CA PRO A 135 -48.03 9.04 4.28
C PRO A 135 -47.30 10.36 4.02
N LEU A 136 -47.20 10.72 2.75
CA LEU A 136 -46.60 11.95 2.25
C LEU A 136 -47.36 13.19 2.73
N GLU A 137 -46.95 13.78 3.84
CA GLU A 137 -47.34 15.16 4.19
C GLU A 137 -46.45 16.17 3.47
N ASN A 138 -47.09 16.91 2.57
CA ASN A 138 -46.54 18.08 1.88
C ASN A 138 -46.17 19.18 2.89
N LYS A 139 -44.88 19.31 3.23
CA LYS A 139 -44.36 20.54 3.84
C LYS A 139 -43.84 21.48 2.77
N ALA A 140 -44.61 22.55 2.59
CA ALA A 140 -44.32 23.67 1.73
C ALA A 140 -42.97 24.33 2.04
N ASN A 141 -42.35 24.79 0.95
CA ASN A 141 -41.13 25.56 0.85
C ASN A 141 -41.02 26.69 1.89
N THR A 142 -40.01 26.59 2.77
CA THR A 142 -39.27 27.75 3.25
C THR A 142 -37.82 27.60 2.84
N GLY A 143 -37.45 28.35 1.79
CA GLY A 143 -36.05 28.48 1.40
C GLY A 143 -35.25 29.15 2.51
N PHE A 144 -34.02 28.68 2.69
CA PHE A 144 -33.01 29.16 3.64
C PHE A 144 -33.00 28.45 5.01
N THR A 145 -32.54 27.20 5.01
CA THR A 145 -31.97 26.55 6.20
C THR A 145 -30.54 26.09 5.90
N SER A 146 -29.62 26.67 6.69
CA SER A 146 -28.22 26.30 6.97
C SER A 146 -27.49 25.31 6.05
N THR A 147 -26.64 25.85 5.18
CA THR A 147 -25.48 25.15 4.59
C THR A 147 -24.51 24.56 5.65
N ALA A 148 -24.64 24.97 6.92
CA ALA A 148 -23.81 24.50 8.03
C ALA A 148 -24.17 23.09 8.54
N ASP A 149 -25.44 22.68 8.52
CA ASP A 149 -25.85 21.38 9.09
C ASP A 149 -25.59 20.19 8.15
N ASN A 150 -25.46 20.45 6.84
CA ASN A 150 -25.15 19.43 5.85
C ASN A 150 -23.66 19.05 5.77
N MET A 151 -22.75 19.80 6.41
CA MET A 151 -21.32 19.46 6.42
C MET A 151 -20.94 18.39 7.46
N ASN A 152 -21.73 18.22 8.53
CA ASN A 152 -21.42 17.26 9.59
C ASN A 152 -21.82 15.82 9.28
N ASN A 153 -22.63 15.60 8.25
CA ASN A 153 -23.08 14.27 7.83
C ASN A 153 -22.35 13.80 6.56
N LYS A 154 -21.09 14.21 6.38
CA LYS A 154 -20.21 13.60 5.40
C LYS A 154 -19.88 12.19 5.89
N LYS A 155 -20.80 11.25 5.63
CA LYS A 155 -20.59 9.80 5.80
C LYS A 155 -19.19 9.52 5.28
N LYS A 156 -18.29 9.15 6.19
CA LYS A 156 -16.91 8.77 5.89
C LYS A 156 -17.05 7.68 4.84
N SER A 157 -16.76 7.98 3.58
CA SER A 157 -16.91 7.03 2.48
C SER A 157 -16.09 5.81 2.87
N VAL A 158 -16.76 4.71 3.23
CA VAL A 158 -16.10 3.46 3.61
C VAL A 158 -15.21 3.12 2.43
N VAL A 159 -13.90 3.22 2.64
CA VAL A 159 -12.94 2.86 1.60
C VAL A 159 -13.04 1.34 1.48
N VAL A 160 -13.86 0.88 0.55
CA VAL A 160 -13.96 -0.53 0.20
C VAL A 160 -12.62 -0.92 -0.40
N SER A 161 -11.78 -1.53 0.42
CA SER A 161 -10.53 -2.13 -0.03
C SER A 161 -10.82 -3.58 -0.35
N ASP A 162 -10.57 -4.00 -1.59
CA ASP A 162 -10.81 -5.36 -2.05
C ASP A 162 -9.80 -6.36 -1.48
N GLY A 163 -8.66 -5.87 -0.98
CA GLY A 163 -7.60 -6.72 -0.46
C GLY A 163 -6.71 -6.04 0.57
N ILE A 164 -6.05 -6.87 1.37
CA ILE A 164 -5.07 -6.48 2.37
C ILE A 164 -3.69 -7.01 1.97
N LEU A 165 -2.68 -6.15 2.00
CA LEU A 165 -1.29 -6.51 1.77
C LEU A 165 -0.45 -6.17 3.01
N ALA A 166 0.15 -7.17 3.65
CA ALA A 166 1.04 -6.96 4.78
C ALA A 166 2.51 -7.02 4.34
N THR A 167 3.26 -5.94 4.53
CA THR A 167 4.68 -5.87 4.15
C THR A 167 5.58 -6.06 5.37
N GLY A 168 6.22 -7.23 5.46
CA GLY A 168 7.15 -7.59 6.53
C GLY A 168 6.57 -8.57 7.56
N ARG A 169 7.45 -9.24 8.32
CA ARG A 169 7.07 -10.30 9.28
C ARG A 169 6.08 -9.82 10.34
N ASN A 170 6.40 -8.70 11.00
CA ASN A 170 5.57 -8.18 12.09
C ASN A 170 4.21 -7.70 11.57
N ALA A 171 4.17 -7.05 10.40
CA ALA A 171 2.92 -6.59 9.80
C ALA A 171 2.01 -7.77 9.44
N TYR A 172 2.60 -8.86 8.94
CA TYR A 172 1.87 -10.08 8.63
C TYR A 172 1.32 -10.76 9.89
N SER A 173 2.16 -10.95 10.92
CA SER A 173 1.71 -11.60 12.16
C SER A 173 0.67 -10.78 12.92
N GLU A 174 0.84 -9.46 13.00
CA GLU A 174 -0.11 -8.57 13.66
C GLU A 174 -1.42 -8.47 12.87
N GLY A 175 -1.34 -8.38 11.54
CA GLY A 175 -2.53 -8.39 10.69
C GLY A 175 -3.34 -9.67 10.82
N LEU A 176 -2.67 -10.83 10.84
CA LEU A 176 -3.34 -12.12 11.11
C LEU A 176 -3.91 -12.21 12.52
N SER A 177 -3.17 -11.76 13.53
CA SER A 177 -3.66 -11.77 14.91
C SER A 177 -4.88 -10.86 15.07
N GLY A 178 -4.87 -9.69 14.42
CA GLY A 178 -5.99 -8.76 14.42
C GLY A 178 -7.20 -9.34 13.71
N LEU A 179 -7.00 -10.05 12.59
CA LEU A 179 -8.06 -10.76 11.89
C LEU A 179 -8.67 -11.89 12.73
N ALA A 180 -7.87 -12.59 13.53
CA ALA A 180 -8.35 -13.67 14.40
C ALA A 180 -9.10 -13.17 15.65
N LYS A 181 -8.72 -11.98 16.16
CA LYS A 181 -9.33 -11.37 17.35
C LYS A 181 -10.54 -10.49 17.04
N GLY A 182 -10.56 -9.88 15.86
CA GLY A 182 -11.65 -9.03 15.37
C GLY A 182 -12.87 -9.83 15.02
#